data_AF-A0A117IUC1-F1
#
_entry.id   AF-A0A117IUC1-F1
#
_cell.length_a   1.000
_cell.length_b   1.000
_cell.length_c   1.000
_cell.angle_alpha   90.00
_cell.angle_beta   90.00
_cell.angle_gamma   90.00
#
_symmetry.space_group_name_H-M   'P 1'
#
loop_
_entity.id
_entity.type
_entity.pdbx_description
1 polymer ?
#
loop_
_entity_poly.entity_id
_entity_poly.type
_entity_poly.pdbx_seq_one_letter_code
_entity_poly.pdbx_strand_id
1 'polypeptide(L)'
;MPHKIGVQVIPPVHRAWDPDDSVDFHASRLLLLIHLCGDNPGPYIEGRTKFAKLDFFLRYPGFLERAHAALPQTAGQPSAFVASDAAEIEAPMIRYRYGPWDHRYRQFLSFLTARKLVTVTVSHTPERVKLTSAGKATAARLAGMEQFEPLVRRCEAMRGNLAAMSGTDLKNLIYDLFPDEITNASFHQEIRP
;
A
#
# COMPACT_ATOMS: atom_id res chain seq x y z
N MET A 1 -16.56 20.93 4.93
CA MET A 1 -15.71 20.75 3.74
C MET A 1 -14.93 19.46 3.93
N PRO A 2 -14.85 18.55 2.96
CA PRO A 2 -14.00 17.37 3.12
C PRO A 2 -12.57 17.86 3.36
N HIS A 3 -11.96 17.41 4.45
CA HIS A 3 -10.57 17.72 4.78
C HIS A 3 -9.71 17.24 3.60
N LYS A 4 -9.10 18.14 2.83
CA LYS A 4 -8.09 17.77 1.85
C LYS A 4 -6.93 17.16 2.64
N ILE A 5 -6.63 15.89 2.40
CA ILE A 5 -5.50 15.21 3.04
C ILE A 5 -4.28 15.57 2.17
N GLY A 6 -3.11 15.84 2.77
CA GLY A 6 -1.89 16.12 2.00
C GLY A 6 -1.65 17.57 1.56
N VAL A 7 -2.40 18.54 2.09
CA VAL A 7 -2.21 19.99 1.78
C VAL A 7 -0.79 20.50 2.13
N GLN A 8 -0.06 19.80 3.00
CA GLN A 8 1.28 20.18 3.45
C GLN A 8 2.40 19.23 2.98
N VAL A 9 2.12 18.29 2.07
CA VAL A 9 3.10 17.32 1.60
C VAL A 9 3.66 17.78 0.24
N ILE A 10 4.98 17.88 0.11
CA ILE A 10 5.61 18.10 -1.20
C ILE A 10 5.58 16.76 -1.95
N PRO A 11 4.90 16.65 -3.10
CA PRO A 11 4.85 15.41 -3.85
C PRO A 11 6.20 15.12 -4.55
N PRO A 12 6.59 13.84 -4.71
CA PRO A 12 7.70 13.46 -5.58
C PRO A 12 7.50 13.97 -7.01
N VAL A 13 8.60 14.22 -7.72
CA VAL A 13 8.58 14.77 -9.10
C VAL A 13 7.75 13.92 -10.08
N HIS A 14 7.61 12.62 -9.82
CA HIS A 14 6.87 11.68 -10.67
C HIS A 14 5.37 11.55 -10.31
N ARG A 15 4.90 12.22 -9.25
CA ARG A 15 3.52 12.14 -8.76
C ARG A 15 2.61 13.15 -9.46
N ALA A 16 1.36 12.77 -9.69
CA ALA A 16 0.33 13.71 -10.18
C ALA A 16 0.08 14.84 -9.15
N TRP A 17 -0.14 16.07 -9.65
CA TRP A 17 -0.22 17.31 -8.84
C TRP A 17 -1.16 17.25 -7.63
N ASP A 18 -2.27 16.51 -7.74
CA ASP A 18 -3.11 16.14 -6.59
C ASP A 18 -3.43 14.63 -6.67
N PRO A 19 -2.80 13.78 -5.84
CA PRO A 19 -3.10 12.35 -5.80
C PRO A 19 -4.55 12.10 -5.39
N ASP A 20 -5.13 12.97 -4.56
CA ASP A 20 -6.45 12.77 -3.97
C ASP A 20 -7.56 12.95 -5.01
N ASP A 21 -7.28 13.73 -6.06
CA ASP A 21 -8.16 13.94 -7.21
C ASP A 21 -7.89 12.95 -8.36
N SER A 22 -6.86 12.09 -8.27
CA SER A 22 -6.51 11.13 -9.34
C SER A 22 -6.87 9.69 -8.98
N VAL A 23 -8.11 9.31 -9.31
CA VAL A 23 -8.58 7.92 -9.17
C VAL A 23 -7.69 6.94 -9.94
N ASP A 24 -7.21 7.32 -11.13
CA ASP A 24 -6.35 6.47 -11.96
C ASP A 24 -4.98 6.21 -11.32
N PHE A 25 -4.42 7.21 -10.63
CA PHE A 25 -3.15 7.05 -9.90
C PHE A 25 -3.30 6.02 -8.77
N HIS A 26 -4.32 6.19 -7.92
CA HIS A 26 -4.60 5.24 -6.86
C HIS A 26 -4.94 3.83 -7.38
N ALA A 27 -5.72 3.75 -8.46
CA ALA A 27 -6.04 2.49 -9.11
C ALA A 27 -4.78 1.79 -9.64
N SER A 28 -3.87 2.53 -10.27
CA SER A 28 -2.60 2.02 -10.79
C SER A 28 -1.69 1.47 -9.67
N ARG A 29 -1.56 2.21 -8.58
CA ARG A 29 -0.82 1.78 -7.38
C ARG A 29 -1.41 0.48 -6.79
N LEU A 30 -2.74 0.38 -6.69
CA LEU A 30 -3.38 -0.84 -6.20
C LEU A 30 -3.19 -2.03 -7.14
N LEU A 31 -3.19 -1.81 -8.47
CA LEU A 31 -2.87 -2.86 -9.44
C LEU A 31 -1.46 -3.40 -9.23
N LEU A 32 -0.47 -2.52 -9.07
CA LEU A 32 0.93 -2.91 -8.79
C LEU A 32 1.03 -3.68 -7.47
N LEU A 33 0.37 -3.21 -6.41
CA LEU A 33 0.38 -3.88 -5.12
C LEU A 33 -0.18 -5.30 -5.20
N ILE A 34 -1.33 -5.49 -5.86
CA ILE A 34 -1.92 -6.83 -6.03
C ILE A 34 -1.03 -7.69 -6.93
N HIS A 35 -0.43 -7.10 -7.97
CA HIS A 35 0.41 -7.81 -8.92
C HIS A 35 1.66 -8.39 -8.28
N LEU A 36 2.34 -7.61 -7.44
CA LEU A 36 3.67 -7.95 -6.91
C LEU A 36 3.61 -8.55 -5.50
N CYS A 37 2.63 -8.16 -4.68
CA CYS A 37 2.50 -8.62 -3.29
C CYS A 37 1.36 -9.63 -3.10
N GLY A 38 0.65 -9.99 -4.17
CA GLY A 38 -0.49 -10.90 -4.12
C GLY A 38 -0.15 -12.39 -4.21
N ASP A 39 1.11 -12.81 -4.30
CA ASP A 39 1.46 -14.18 -4.67
C ASP A 39 1.29 -15.23 -3.56
N ASN A 40 1.23 -14.84 -2.28
CA ASN A 40 1.14 -15.78 -1.16
C ASN A 40 0.01 -15.40 -0.16
N PRO A 41 -1.02 -16.24 0.05
CA PRO A 41 -1.28 -17.58 -0.52
C PRO A 41 -1.98 -17.54 -1.90
N GLY A 42 -1.68 -16.52 -2.68
CA GLY A 42 -2.47 -16.07 -3.82
C GLY A 42 -2.26 -16.79 -5.16
N PRO A 43 -2.68 -16.18 -6.28
CA PRO A 43 -2.48 -14.77 -6.63
C PRO A 43 -3.66 -13.83 -6.26
N TYR A 44 -3.74 -13.41 -4.99
CA TYR A 44 -4.71 -12.48 -4.41
C TYR A 44 -4.18 -11.88 -3.09
N ILE A 45 -4.71 -10.73 -2.69
CA ILE A 45 -4.56 -10.22 -1.32
C ILE A 45 -5.80 -10.59 -0.51
N GLU A 46 -5.58 -11.20 0.66
CA GLU A 46 -6.63 -11.66 1.55
C GLU A 46 -6.99 -10.62 2.61
N GLY A 47 -8.21 -10.11 2.53
CA GLY A 47 -8.80 -9.23 3.52
C GLY A 47 -8.35 -7.77 3.43
N ARG A 48 -9.27 -6.88 3.83
CA ARG A 48 -9.04 -5.42 3.86
C ARG A 48 -7.89 -5.02 4.76
N THR A 49 -7.67 -5.75 5.85
CA THR A 49 -6.60 -5.44 6.81
C THR A 49 -5.23 -5.59 6.14
N LYS A 50 -4.94 -6.76 5.55
CA LYS A 50 -3.67 -6.98 4.84
C LYS A 50 -3.49 -5.97 3.71
N PHE A 51 -4.54 -5.78 2.92
CA PHE A 51 -4.54 -4.82 1.82
C PHE A 51 -4.17 -3.40 2.27
N ALA A 52 -4.82 -2.88 3.31
CA ALA A 52 -4.56 -1.54 3.81
C ALA A 52 -3.17 -1.39 4.45
N LYS A 53 -2.62 -2.45 5.06
CA LYS A 53 -1.30 -2.38 5.71
C LYS A 53 -0.15 -2.47 4.72
N LEU A 54 -0.27 -3.31 3.69
CA LEU A 54 0.71 -3.31 2.61
C LEU A 54 0.68 -2.00 1.82
N ASP A 55 -0.52 -1.46 1.58
CA ASP A 55 -0.64 -0.17 0.91
C ASP A 55 -0.11 1.00 1.75
N PHE A 56 -0.15 0.89 3.08
CA PHE A 56 0.51 1.86 3.97
C PHE A 56 2.02 1.91 3.72
N PHE A 57 2.70 0.76 3.74
CA PHE A 57 4.15 0.73 3.47
C PHE A 57 4.51 1.17 2.05
N LEU A 58 3.65 0.87 1.06
CA LEU A 58 3.83 1.34 -0.31
C LEU A 58 3.76 2.87 -0.40
N ARG A 59 2.89 3.50 0.39
CA ARG A 59 2.68 4.95 0.38
C ARG A 59 3.69 5.74 1.22
N TYR A 60 4.34 5.09 2.19
CA TYR A 60 5.22 5.73 3.15
C TYR A 60 6.58 5.01 3.18
N PRO A 61 7.51 5.32 2.26
CA PRO A 61 8.80 4.65 2.16
C PRO A 61 9.65 4.72 3.44
N GLY A 62 9.59 5.80 4.23
CA GLY A 62 10.29 5.87 5.52
C GLY A 62 9.79 4.84 6.55
N PHE A 63 8.49 4.56 6.58
CA PHE A 63 7.96 3.48 7.43
C PHE A 63 8.33 2.09 6.89
N LEU A 64 8.41 1.92 5.57
CA LEU A 64 8.88 0.67 4.97
C LEU A 64 10.34 0.38 5.35
N GLU A 65 11.21 1.39 5.27
CA GLU A 65 12.62 1.30 5.69
C GLU A 65 12.74 0.89 7.17
N ARG A 66 12.01 1.57 8.07
CA ARG A 66 11.99 1.23 9.50
C ARG A 66 11.48 -0.20 9.76
N ALA A 67 10.46 -0.65 9.03
CA ALA A 67 9.95 -2.01 9.13
C ALA A 67 11.00 -3.04 8.68
N HIS A 68 11.71 -2.78 7.58
CA HIS A 68 12.81 -3.65 7.13
C HIS A 68 13.95 -3.73 8.14
N ALA A 69 14.30 -2.61 8.78
CA ALA A 69 15.35 -2.57 9.79
C ALA A 69 14.99 -3.39 11.05
N ALA A 70 13.70 -3.49 11.37
CA ALA A 70 13.21 -4.25 12.52
C ALA A 70 13.00 -5.75 12.24
N LEU A 71 12.88 -6.15 10.97
CA LEU A 71 12.69 -7.55 10.60
C LEU A 71 14.02 -8.32 10.62
N PRO A 72 14.02 -9.59 11.08
CA PRO A 72 15.21 -10.41 11.04
C PRO A 72 15.64 -10.64 9.60
N GLN A 73 16.93 -10.41 9.31
CA GLN A 73 17.50 -10.70 8.01
C GLN A 73 17.43 -12.21 7.76
N THR A 74 16.63 -12.59 6.77
CA THR A 74 16.55 -13.98 6.33
C THR A 74 17.62 -14.22 5.28
N ALA A 75 18.35 -15.32 5.39
CA ALA A 75 19.38 -15.69 4.42
C ALA A 75 18.79 -15.73 2.99
N GLY A 76 19.42 -14.99 2.06
CA GLY A 76 18.98 -14.90 0.66
C GLY A 76 17.96 -13.80 0.34
N GLN A 77 17.58 -12.95 1.31
CA GLN A 77 16.80 -11.75 1.03
C GLN A 77 17.70 -10.61 0.51
N PRO A 78 17.20 -9.73 -0.38
CA PRO A 78 17.89 -8.49 -0.77
C PRO A 78 18.28 -7.64 0.45
N SER A 79 19.25 -6.76 0.29
CA SER A 79 19.60 -5.75 1.30
C SER A 79 18.35 -5.01 1.79
N ALA A 80 18.34 -4.60 3.05
CA ALA A 80 17.25 -3.82 3.63
C ALA A 80 16.87 -2.63 2.72
N PHE A 81 15.57 -2.39 2.57
CA PHE A 81 15.08 -1.27 1.77
C PHE A 81 15.50 0.04 2.43
N VAL A 82 16.10 0.93 1.65
CA VAL A 82 16.50 2.28 2.07
C VAL A 82 15.64 3.28 1.30
N ALA A 83 14.98 4.17 2.02
CA ALA A 83 14.16 5.22 1.42
C ALA A 83 15.06 6.29 0.81
N SER A 84 14.75 6.77 -0.40
CA SER A 84 15.45 7.92 -0.98
C SER A 84 15.20 9.20 -0.18
N ASP A 85 13.98 9.33 0.34
CA ASP A 85 13.56 10.37 1.28
C ASP A 85 12.58 9.73 2.28
N ALA A 86 12.95 9.72 3.57
CA ALA A 86 12.14 9.13 4.63
C ALA A 86 10.88 9.97 4.94
N ALA A 87 10.88 11.27 4.61
CA ALA A 87 9.73 12.16 4.78
C ALA A 87 8.73 12.07 3.62
N GLU A 88 9.07 11.33 2.56
CA GLU A 88 8.21 11.18 1.39
C GLU A 88 6.89 10.48 1.73
N ILE A 89 5.78 11.03 1.20
CA ILE A 89 4.45 10.45 1.32
C ILE A 89 3.76 10.43 -0.05
N GLU A 90 3.56 9.23 -0.60
CA GLU A 90 2.95 8.99 -1.91
C GLU A 90 1.46 9.33 -1.95
N ALA A 91 0.74 9.00 -0.88
CA ALA A 91 -0.68 9.30 -0.72
C ALA A 91 -0.99 9.23 0.77
N PRO A 92 -1.36 10.35 1.41
CA PRO A 92 -1.55 10.34 2.84
C PRO A 92 -2.73 9.45 3.24
N MET A 93 -2.60 8.88 4.44
CA MET A 93 -3.60 8.06 5.11
C MET A 93 -3.91 8.70 6.46
N ILE A 94 -5.04 8.30 7.05
CA ILE A 94 -5.44 8.74 8.38
C ILE A 94 -5.30 7.63 9.39
N ARG A 95 -5.09 8.00 10.65
CA ARG A 95 -5.35 7.10 11.78
C ARG A 95 -6.85 6.83 11.82
N TYR A 96 -7.23 5.56 11.63
CA TYR A 96 -8.58 5.06 11.89
C TYR A 96 -8.57 3.82 12.79
N ARG A 97 -9.74 3.35 13.22
CA ARG A 97 -9.99 2.30 14.24
C ARG A 97 -8.85 1.28 14.46
N TYR A 98 -8.35 0.66 13.39
CA TYR A 98 -7.35 -0.41 13.42
C TYR A 98 -6.02 -0.03 12.73
N GLY A 99 -5.62 1.24 12.79
CA GLY A 99 -4.36 1.81 12.28
C GLY A 99 -4.54 2.64 11.01
N PRO A 100 -3.53 2.70 10.12
CA PRO A 100 -3.61 3.45 8.86
C PRO A 100 -4.82 3.02 8.02
N TRP A 101 -5.55 4.01 7.49
CA TRP A 101 -6.71 3.80 6.63
C TRP A 101 -6.86 4.87 5.55
N ASP A 102 -7.46 4.47 4.43
CA ASP A 102 -7.97 5.36 3.38
C ASP A 102 -9.46 5.08 3.19
N HIS A 103 -10.31 6.07 3.44
CA HIS A 103 -11.76 5.91 3.34
C HIS A 103 -12.25 5.62 1.92
N ARG A 104 -11.42 5.89 0.90
CA ARG A 104 -11.74 5.74 -0.52
C ARG A 104 -11.46 4.36 -1.08
N TYR A 105 -10.92 3.42 -0.30
CA TYR A 105 -10.61 2.06 -0.80
C TYR A 105 -11.77 1.40 -1.53
N ARG A 106 -13.00 1.54 -1.01
CA ARG A 106 -14.19 0.99 -1.66
C ARG A 106 -14.41 1.59 -3.05
N GLN A 107 -14.24 2.90 -3.19
CA GLN A 107 -14.35 3.59 -4.47
C GLN A 107 -13.31 3.08 -5.48
N PHE A 108 -12.04 2.95 -5.07
CA PHE A 108 -10.97 2.47 -5.95
C PHE A 108 -11.17 1.01 -6.38
N LEU A 109 -11.60 0.14 -5.47
CA LEU A 109 -11.91 -1.25 -5.80
C LEU A 109 -13.14 -1.38 -6.71
N SER A 110 -14.19 -0.58 -6.48
CA SER A 110 -15.34 -0.50 -7.38
C SER A 110 -14.95 -0.02 -8.78
N PHE A 111 -14.09 1.00 -8.87
CA PHE A 111 -13.57 1.52 -10.12
C PHE A 111 -12.79 0.46 -10.93
N LEU A 112 -11.88 -0.26 -10.27
CA LEU A 112 -11.10 -1.35 -10.88
C LEU A 112 -11.98 -2.53 -11.30
N THR A 113 -13.01 -2.85 -10.49
CA THR A 113 -13.97 -3.92 -10.77
C THR A 113 -14.84 -3.57 -11.98
N ALA A 114 -15.35 -2.32 -12.06
CA ALA A 114 -16.15 -1.85 -13.19
C ALA A 114 -15.36 -1.89 -14.52
N ARG A 115 -14.04 -1.66 -14.46
CA ARG A 115 -13.12 -1.80 -15.60
C ARG A 115 -12.68 -3.25 -15.87
N LYS A 116 -13.20 -4.22 -15.12
CA LYS A 116 -12.85 -5.66 -15.23
C LYS A 116 -11.35 -5.92 -15.04
N LEU A 117 -10.66 -5.09 -14.26
CA LEU A 117 -9.23 -5.28 -13.95
C LEU A 117 -9.02 -6.09 -12.67
N VAL A 118 -9.97 -6.01 -11.73
CA VAL A 118 -9.93 -6.71 -10.45
C VAL A 118 -11.25 -7.44 -10.22
N THR A 119 -11.18 -8.57 -9.51
CA THR A 119 -12.32 -9.25 -8.89
C THR A 119 -12.19 -9.18 -7.38
N VAL A 120 -13.26 -8.79 -6.69
CA VAL A 120 -13.39 -8.87 -5.24
C VAL A 120 -14.36 -10.01 -4.91
N THR A 121 -13.83 -11.09 -4.34
CA THR A 121 -14.62 -12.28 -4.01
C THR A 121 -15.03 -12.25 -2.55
N VAL A 122 -16.34 -12.13 -2.30
CA VAL A 122 -16.94 -12.10 -0.95
C VAL A 122 -17.42 -13.47 -0.46
N SER A 123 -17.35 -14.51 -1.29
CA SER A 123 -17.66 -15.90 -0.89
C SER A 123 -16.60 -16.52 0.02
N HIS A 124 -15.49 -15.81 0.25
CA HIS A 124 -14.45 -16.18 1.21
C HIS A 124 -14.43 -15.15 2.35
N THR A 125 -14.11 -15.61 3.56
CA THR A 125 -13.89 -14.77 4.73
C THR A 125 -12.45 -14.99 5.19
N PRO A 126 -11.54 -14.00 5.03
CA PRO A 126 -11.78 -12.65 4.52
C PRO A 126 -12.01 -12.58 2.99
N GLU A 127 -12.58 -11.46 2.52
CA GLU A 127 -12.72 -11.19 1.08
C GLU A 127 -11.36 -11.24 0.36
N ARG A 128 -11.35 -11.68 -0.89
CA ARG A 128 -10.12 -11.79 -1.70
C ARG A 128 -10.13 -10.79 -2.83
N VAL A 129 -9.04 -10.05 -3.00
CA VAL A 129 -8.85 -9.11 -4.10
C VAL A 129 -7.83 -9.68 -5.08
N LYS A 130 -8.24 -9.92 -6.33
CA LYS A 130 -7.42 -10.59 -7.35
C LYS A 130 -7.46 -9.85 -8.68
N LEU A 131 -6.35 -9.86 -9.43
CA LEU A 131 -6.32 -9.37 -10.81
C LEU A 131 -7.01 -10.32 -11.78
N THR A 132 -7.78 -9.77 -12.72
CA THR A 132 -8.20 -10.49 -13.93
C THR A 132 -7.03 -10.64 -14.90
N SER A 133 -7.20 -11.37 -16.01
CA SER A 133 -6.18 -11.43 -17.07
C SER A 133 -5.85 -10.03 -17.62
N ALA A 134 -6.87 -9.18 -17.81
CA ALA A 134 -6.68 -7.79 -18.24
C ALA A 134 -5.98 -6.95 -17.16
N GLY A 135 -6.31 -7.17 -15.88
CA GLY A 135 -5.63 -6.54 -14.75
C GLY A 135 -4.15 -6.88 -14.68
N LYS A 136 -3.81 -8.17 -14.86
CA LYS A 136 -2.43 -8.65 -14.88
C LYS A 136 -1.63 -8.02 -16.01
N ALA A 137 -2.16 -8.03 -17.24
CA ALA A 137 -1.50 -7.40 -18.38
C ALA A 137 -1.30 -5.89 -18.17
N THR A 138 -2.30 -5.22 -17.58
CA THR A 138 -2.22 -3.79 -17.25
C THR A 138 -1.16 -3.52 -16.20
N ALA A 139 -1.14 -4.28 -15.11
CA ALA A 139 -0.18 -4.13 -14.03
C ALA A 139 1.25 -4.43 -14.49
N ALA A 140 1.46 -5.45 -15.32
CA ALA A 140 2.76 -5.74 -15.92
C ALA A 140 3.27 -4.59 -16.79
N ARG A 141 2.39 -3.96 -17.58
CA ARG A 141 2.75 -2.77 -18.37
C ARG A 141 3.11 -1.58 -17.48
N LEU A 142 2.35 -1.35 -16.40
CA LEU A 142 2.67 -0.30 -15.43
C LEU A 142 4.01 -0.55 -14.75
N ALA A 143 4.32 -1.81 -14.39
CA ALA A 143 5.58 -2.17 -13.74
C ALA A 143 6.80 -1.93 -14.64
N GLY A 144 6.64 -1.95 -15.97
CA GLY A 144 7.70 -1.64 -16.93
C GLY A 144 7.88 -0.16 -17.24
N MET A 145 7.07 0.74 -16.66
CA MET A 145 7.17 2.18 -16.87
C MET A 145 8.07 2.82 -15.81
N GLU A 146 9.05 3.63 -16.23
CA GLU A 146 10.00 4.31 -15.35
C GLU A 146 9.32 5.16 -14.27
N GLN A 147 8.17 5.77 -14.58
CA GLN A 147 7.40 6.60 -13.65
C GLN A 147 6.85 5.81 -12.46
N PHE A 148 6.72 4.49 -12.59
CA PHE A 148 6.24 3.59 -11.52
C PHE A 148 7.37 2.85 -10.82
N GLU A 149 8.64 3.07 -11.22
CA GLU A 149 9.81 2.41 -10.64
C GLU A 149 9.88 2.55 -9.10
N PRO A 150 9.59 3.73 -8.49
CA PRO A 150 9.61 3.86 -7.04
C PRO A 150 8.56 2.96 -6.35
N LEU A 151 7.36 2.84 -6.93
CA LEU A 151 6.30 1.99 -6.42
C LEU A 151 6.62 0.51 -6.60
N VAL A 152 7.19 0.12 -7.74
CA VAL A 152 7.65 -1.24 -8.02
C VAL A 152 8.72 -1.65 -7.01
N ARG A 153 9.74 -0.81 -6.79
CA ARG A 153 10.78 -1.08 -5.79
C ARG A 153 10.24 -1.30 -4.39
N ARG A 154 9.27 -0.49 -3.95
CA ARG A 154 8.63 -0.65 -2.64
C ARG A 154 7.82 -1.94 -2.56
N CYS A 155 7.11 -2.30 -3.63
CA CYS A 155 6.41 -3.59 -3.70
C CYS A 155 7.36 -4.77 -3.65
N GLU A 156 8.45 -4.75 -4.42
CA GLU A 156 9.48 -5.78 -4.43
C GLU A 156 10.16 -5.92 -3.06
N ALA A 157 10.44 -4.81 -2.38
CA ALA A 157 10.97 -4.83 -1.01
C ALA A 157 10.07 -5.60 -0.04
N MET A 158 8.74 -5.48 -0.19
CA MET A 158 7.79 -6.21 0.65
C MET A 158 7.68 -7.71 0.32
N ARG A 159 8.17 -8.18 -0.83
CA ARG A 159 8.01 -9.58 -1.25
C ARG A 159 8.84 -10.52 -0.39
N GLY A 160 8.24 -11.64 0.00
CA GLY A 160 8.91 -12.64 0.84
C GLY A 160 9.07 -12.25 2.32
N ASN A 161 8.69 -11.03 2.73
CA ASN A 161 8.68 -10.58 4.12
C ASN A 161 7.28 -10.08 4.55
N LEU A 162 7.05 -8.77 4.61
CA LEU A 162 5.78 -8.10 4.89
C LEU A 162 4.62 -8.64 4.05
N ALA A 163 4.80 -8.88 2.75
CA ALA A 163 3.76 -9.43 1.89
C ALA A 163 3.38 -10.87 2.25
N ALA A 164 4.26 -11.64 2.91
CA ALA A 164 3.98 -12.99 3.38
C ALA A 164 3.22 -13.01 4.71
N MET A 165 3.23 -11.91 5.47
CA MET A 165 2.56 -11.81 6.77
C MET A 165 1.03 -11.79 6.63
N SER A 166 0.33 -12.19 7.70
CA SER A 166 -1.13 -12.03 7.77
C SER A 166 -1.50 -10.55 7.99
N GLY A 167 -2.76 -10.20 7.73
CA GLY A 167 -3.25 -8.85 8.05
C GLY A 167 -3.15 -8.52 9.54
N THR A 168 -3.29 -9.52 10.41
CA THR A 168 -3.15 -9.34 11.87
C THR A 168 -1.71 -9.08 12.26
N ASP A 169 -0.76 -9.82 11.70
CA ASP A 169 0.66 -9.65 12.01
C ASP A 169 1.16 -8.28 11.51
N LEU A 170 0.78 -7.87 10.30
CA LEU A 170 1.09 -6.54 9.77
C LEU A 170 0.49 -5.43 10.64
N LYS A 171 -0.73 -5.62 11.11
CA LYS A 171 -1.39 -4.67 12.01
C LYS A 171 -0.58 -4.56 13.29
N ASN A 172 -0.26 -5.67 13.96
CA ASN A 172 0.51 -5.66 15.21
C ASN A 172 1.89 -5.02 15.01
N LEU A 173 2.62 -5.40 13.95
CA LEU A 173 3.91 -4.81 13.59
C LEU A 173 3.83 -3.27 13.50
N ILE A 174 2.80 -2.75 12.84
CA ILE A 174 2.59 -1.30 12.71
C ILE A 174 2.34 -0.63 14.07
N TYR A 175 1.56 -1.27 14.95
CA TYR A 175 1.32 -0.75 16.30
C TYR A 175 2.58 -0.75 17.16
N ASP A 176 3.44 -1.77 17.00
CA ASP A 176 4.66 -1.92 17.79
C ASP A 176 5.77 -0.97 17.31
N LEU A 177 5.90 -0.77 15.99
CA LEU A 177 6.98 0.05 15.42
C LEU A 177 6.67 1.55 15.34
N PHE A 178 5.39 1.92 15.26
CA PHE A 178 4.96 3.30 14.99
C PHE A 178 3.96 3.80 16.06
N PRO A 179 4.30 3.70 17.36
CA PRO A 179 3.35 4.06 18.42
C PRO A 179 2.99 5.55 18.38
N ASP A 180 3.92 6.43 18.05
CA ASP A 180 3.66 7.88 18.06
C ASP A 180 2.78 8.31 16.88
N GLU A 181 3.03 7.73 15.72
CA GLU A 181 2.39 8.09 14.46
C GLU A 181 1.02 7.42 14.31
N ILE A 182 0.77 6.30 15.01
CA ILE A 182 -0.45 5.49 14.89
C ILE A 182 -1.24 5.37 16.19
N THR A 183 -0.59 4.98 17.29
CA THR A 183 -1.26 4.69 18.57
C THR A 183 -1.63 5.98 19.29
N ASN A 184 -0.66 6.90 19.40
CA ASN A 184 -0.79 8.17 20.09
C ASN A 184 -1.44 9.25 19.22
N ALA A 185 -1.54 9.01 17.91
CA ALA A 185 -2.22 9.91 16.99
C ALA A 185 -3.73 10.00 17.24
N SER A 186 -4.26 11.21 17.10
CA SER A 186 -5.69 11.49 17.23
C SER A 186 -6.50 10.75 16.15
N PHE A 187 -7.75 10.42 16.47
CA PHE A 187 -8.63 9.79 15.50
C PHE A 187 -8.86 10.71 14.29
N HIS A 188 -8.80 10.16 13.08
CA HIS A 188 -8.82 10.88 11.80
C HIS A 188 -7.64 11.83 11.54
N GLN A 189 -6.61 11.82 12.39
CA GLN A 189 -5.39 12.59 12.12
C GLN A 189 -4.64 12.00 10.92
N GLU A 190 -4.13 12.86 10.06
CA GLU A 190 -3.21 12.47 8.97
C GLU A 190 -1.93 11.87 9.57
N ILE A 191 -1.52 10.73 9.03
CA ILE A 191 -0.29 10.06 9.47
C ILE A 191 0.90 10.72 8.79
N ARG A 192 1.93 11.03 9.59
CA ARG A 192 3.18 11.64 9.15
C ARG A 192 4.37 10.88 9.74
N PRO A 193 5.47 10.70 8.98
CA PRO A 193 6.75 10.20 9.49
C PRO A 193 7.36 11.11 10.57
#